data_AF-A0A7Y2GY98-F1
#
_entry.id   AF-A0A7Y2GY98-F1
#
_cell.length_a   1.000
_cell.length_b   1.000
_cell.length_c   1.000
_cell.angle_alpha   90.00
_cell.angle_beta   90.00
_cell.angle_gamma   90.00
#
_symmetry.space_group_name_H-M   'P 1'
#
loop_
_entity.id
_entity.type
_entity.pdbx_description
1 polymer ?
#
loop_
_entity_poly.entity_id
_entity_poly.type
_entity_poly.pdbx_seq_one_letter_code
_entity_poly.pdbx_strand_id
1 'polypeptide(L)'
;MKLYKPDSELPPTQNHELDNWIQYLVDDKFIKDQSIKGSFINRITSKFKKLKSGLLSPDIIYIVAILGVFLLSALIILMIINSKIVMLVVVLLAFYTTYIIYAIKKNDPYVVEYFDQSSEGIDSDYRKHKLRMMMQHAEELIELGKFELAANKLDKLVFEFPDIWNVTYNLAFCYIKLGRYDDSLDLYHTLLRKIKYDPSSTQKERYRSMVYNQIGNIFELKHDLTKAHRYFLKGYDNEKEYFVTQLNLLSICLKLGKFDEAKFWFRVLKSKGNLHHINLISNESFRKLQDMPWC
;
A
#
# COMPACT_ATOMS: atom_id res chain seq x y z
N MET A 1 5.47 -19.93 -9.66
CA MET A 1 4.42 -19.29 -8.83
C MET A 1 4.82 -17.83 -8.63
N LYS A 2 4.19 -16.90 -9.36
CA LYS A 2 4.63 -15.49 -9.44
C LYS A 2 3.97 -14.64 -8.35
N LEU A 3 4.70 -13.64 -7.87
CA LEU A 3 4.22 -12.53 -7.05
C LEU A 3 3.09 -11.77 -7.75
N TYR A 4 2.19 -11.16 -6.99
CA TYR A 4 1.23 -10.20 -7.51
C TYR A 4 1.84 -8.80 -7.43
N LYS A 5 2.07 -8.16 -8.58
CA LYS A 5 2.51 -6.75 -8.70
C LYS A 5 1.34 -5.94 -9.28
N PRO A 6 1.00 -4.75 -8.74
CA PRO A 6 -0.07 -3.92 -9.28
C PRO A 6 0.35 -3.25 -10.59
N ASP A 7 -0.62 -3.04 -11.50
CA ASP A 7 -0.44 -2.21 -12.70
C ASP A 7 -0.06 -0.78 -12.28
N SER A 8 1.11 -0.33 -12.75
CA SER A 8 1.67 0.98 -12.47
C SER A 8 1.11 2.01 -13.45
N GLU A 9 0.11 2.80 -13.07
CA GLU A 9 -0.20 4.04 -13.77
C GLU A 9 -1.10 4.96 -12.93
N LEU A 10 -0.50 5.99 -12.33
CA LEU A 10 -1.17 7.24 -11.96
C LEU A 10 -0.29 8.38 -12.49
N PRO A 11 -0.88 9.42 -13.10
CA PRO A 11 -0.15 10.40 -13.90
C PRO A 11 0.73 11.30 -13.02
N PRO A 12 1.81 11.90 -13.60
CA PRO A 12 2.72 12.73 -12.83
C PRO A 12 2.05 14.07 -12.50
N THR A 13 1.67 14.29 -11.24
CA THR A 13 1.16 15.59 -10.80
C THR A 13 2.28 16.46 -10.25
N GLN A 14 2.65 17.50 -11.02
CA GLN A 14 3.10 18.86 -10.65
C GLN A 14 3.94 19.11 -9.37
N ASN A 15 4.70 18.15 -8.84
CA ASN A 15 5.53 18.35 -7.64
C ASN A 15 6.96 18.87 -7.92
N HIS A 16 7.34 19.04 -9.19
CA HIS A 16 8.69 19.48 -9.54
C HIS A 16 9.03 20.91 -9.08
N GLU A 17 8.03 21.77 -8.83
CA GLU A 17 8.30 23.11 -8.30
C GLU A 17 8.59 23.07 -6.78
N LEU A 18 7.85 22.28 -6.00
CA LEU A 18 7.99 22.28 -4.54
C LEU A 18 9.33 21.71 -4.07
N ASP A 19 9.80 20.64 -4.73
CA ASP A 19 11.07 19.98 -4.41
C ASP A 19 12.27 20.90 -4.71
N ASN A 20 12.20 21.68 -5.80
CA ASN A 20 13.23 22.67 -6.13
C ASN A 20 13.30 23.83 -5.11
N TRP A 21 12.18 24.21 -4.47
CA TRP A 21 12.15 25.28 -3.48
C TRP A 21 12.65 24.86 -2.10
N ILE A 22 12.40 23.62 -1.69
CA ILE A 22 12.93 23.07 -0.43
C ILE A 22 14.46 22.99 -0.52
N GLN A 23 15.00 22.54 -1.65
CA GLN A 23 16.44 22.52 -1.89
C GLN A 23 17.06 23.93 -1.91
N TYR A 24 16.35 24.94 -2.43
CA TYR A 24 16.82 26.34 -2.45
C TYR A 24 16.71 27.07 -1.09
N LEU A 25 15.85 26.60 -0.19
CA LEU A 25 15.74 27.06 1.20
C LEU A 25 16.80 26.44 2.12
N VAL A 26 17.23 25.21 1.80
CA VAL A 26 18.31 24.50 2.50
C VAL A 26 19.68 25.06 2.10
N ASP A 27 19.83 25.51 0.85
CA ASP A 27 21.03 26.22 0.42
C ASP A 27 21.04 27.64 1.00
N ASP A 28 22.05 27.90 1.82
CA ASP A 28 22.37 29.07 2.70
C ASP A 28 22.31 30.48 2.04
N LYS A 29 21.74 30.61 0.85
CA LYS A 29 21.56 31.84 0.06
C LYS A 29 20.41 32.72 0.55
N PHE A 30 19.35 32.14 1.13
CA PHE A 30 18.20 32.91 1.63
C PHE A 30 18.57 33.87 2.78
N ILE A 31 19.61 33.53 3.54
CA ILE A 31 20.05 34.32 4.71
C ILE A 31 20.76 35.63 4.27
N LYS A 32 21.46 35.62 3.13
CA LYS A 32 22.43 36.65 2.76
C LYS A 32 21.88 37.80 1.89
N ASP A 33 20.77 37.62 1.18
CA ASP A 33 20.26 38.63 0.24
C ASP A 33 19.04 39.38 0.79
N GLN A 34 19.20 40.68 1.09
CA GLN A 34 18.12 41.53 1.62
C GLN A 34 17.05 41.89 0.57
N SER A 35 17.38 41.87 -0.72
CA SER A 35 16.42 42.19 -1.79
C SER A 35 15.36 41.09 -1.95
N ILE A 36 15.76 39.84 -1.74
CA ILE A 36 14.92 38.65 -1.85
C ILE A 36 13.92 38.56 -0.69
N LYS A 37 14.30 39.02 0.51
CA LYS A 37 13.40 39.08 1.70
C LYS A 37 12.18 39.96 1.45
N GLY A 38 12.36 41.13 0.84
CA GLY A 38 11.25 42.03 0.51
C GLY A 38 10.30 41.44 -0.54
N SER A 39 10.85 40.79 -1.58
CA SER A 39 10.08 40.08 -2.60
C SER A 39 9.27 38.91 -2.04
N PHE A 40 9.87 38.13 -1.14
CA PHE A 40 9.24 37.00 -0.47
C PHE A 40 8.10 37.43 0.45
N ILE A 41 8.33 38.44 1.29
CA ILE A 41 7.29 39.03 2.16
C ILE A 41 6.15 39.57 1.30
N ASN A 42 6.43 40.28 0.21
CA ASN A 42 5.40 40.80 -0.69
C ASN A 42 4.59 39.70 -1.40
N ARG A 43 5.22 38.57 -1.78
CA ARG A 43 4.52 37.42 -2.40
C ARG A 43 3.70 36.61 -1.41
N ILE A 44 4.17 36.43 -0.17
CA ILE A 44 3.36 35.82 0.91
C ILE A 44 2.17 36.72 1.22
N THR A 45 2.41 38.02 1.40
CA THR A 45 1.35 39.00 1.67
C THR A 45 0.32 39.04 0.53
N SER A 46 0.77 38.90 -0.73
CA SER A 46 -0.08 38.78 -1.92
C SER A 46 -0.93 37.49 -1.94
N LYS A 47 -0.34 36.33 -1.61
CA LYS A 47 -1.07 35.06 -1.49
C LYS A 47 -2.08 35.08 -0.35
N PHE A 48 -1.74 35.70 0.79
CA PHE A 48 -2.67 35.92 1.90
C PHE A 48 -3.78 36.92 1.55
N LYS A 49 -3.52 37.94 0.72
CA LYS A 49 -4.56 38.84 0.20
C LYS A 49 -5.57 38.14 -0.72
N LYS A 50 -5.14 37.09 -1.43
CA LYS A 50 -6.00 36.24 -2.27
C LYS A 50 -6.83 35.22 -1.49
N LEU A 51 -6.46 34.92 -0.24
CA LEU A 51 -7.22 34.09 0.71
C LEU A 51 -8.49 34.80 1.27
N LYS A 52 -8.98 35.83 0.57
CA LYS A 52 -10.15 36.60 0.98
C LYS A 52 -11.43 35.97 0.45
N SER A 53 -11.94 34.99 1.19
CA SER A 53 -13.38 34.77 1.33
C SER A 53 -13.68 33.97 2.59
N GLY A 54 -14.00 34.67 3.69
CA GLY A 54 -15.05 34.21 4.60
C GLY A 54 -14.71 33.90 6.06
N LEU A 55 -13.46 33.61 6.45
CA LEU A 55 -13.26 32.89 7.73
C LEU A 55 -12.78 33.69 8.97
N LEU A 56 -12.25 34.91 8.88
CA LEU A 56 -11.81 35.67 10.06
C LEU A 56 -11.98 37.18 9.84
N SER A 57 -12.33 37.95 10.88
CA SER A 57 -12.39 39.41 10.76
C SER A 57 -11.01 39.96 10.39
N PRO A 58 -10.92 40.99 9.52
CA PRO A 58 -9.64 41.54 9.05
C PRO A 58 -8.69 41.91 10.19
N ASP A 59 -9.24 42.33 11.33
CA ASP A 59 -8.50 42.76 12.52
C ASP A 59 -7.79 41.59 13.21
N ILE A 60 -8.42 40.40 13.27
CA ILE A 60 -7.82 39.21 13.90
C ILE A 60 -6.67 38.67 13.05
N ILE A 61 -6.84 38.63 11.72
CA ILE A 61 -5.76 38.21 10.80
C ILE A 61 -4.57 39.18 10.90
N TYR A 62 -4.85 40.48 10.98
CA TYR A 62 -3.83 41.51 11.10
C TYR A 62 -3.06 41.40 12.43
N ILE A 63 -3.76 41.15 13.55
CA ILE A 63 -3.15 40.94 14.86
C ILE A 63 -2.28 39.67 14.87
N VAL A 64 -2.77 38.56 14.32
CA VAL A 64 -2.00 37.30 14.25
C VAL A 64 -0.78 37.44 13.35
N ALA A 65 -0.89 38.14 12.23
CA ALA A 65 0.24 38.40 11.33
C ALA A 65 1.31 39.28 11.99
N ILE A 66 0.90 40.33 12.70
CA ILE A 66 1.82 41.19 13.45
C ILE A 66 2.53 40.40 14.55
N LEU A 67 1.77 39.65 15.37
CA LEU A 67 2.33 38.81 16.42
C LEU A 67 3.29 37.75 15.86
N GLY A 68 2.97 37.15 14.72
CA GLY A 68 3.85 36.20 14.04
C GLY A 68 5.17 36.83 13.58
N VAL A 69 5.14 38.05 13.05
CA VAL A 69 6.34 38.79 12.61
C VAL A 69 7.21 39.20 13.80
N PHE A 70 6.60 39.66 14.90
CA PHE A 70 7.33 39.97 16.14
C PHE A 70 7.97 38.74 16.78
N LEU A 71 7.28 37.60 16.70
CA LEU A 71 7.78 36.35 17.25
C LEU A 71 8.91 35.78 16.40
N LEU A 72 8.82 35.90 15.07
CA LEU A 72 9.88 35.50 14.14
C LEU A 72 11.13 36.39 14.29
N SER A 73 10.97 37.70 14.49
CA SER A 73 12.09 38.60 14.71
C SER A 73 12.76 38.39 16.07
N ALA A 74 11.99 38.11 17.12
CA ALA A 74 12.51 37.72 18.44
C ALA A 74 13.27 36.38 18.38
N LEU A 75 12.79 35.40 17.62
CA LEU A 75 13.47 34.13 17.39
C LEU A 75 14.81 34.30 16.68
N ILE A 76 14.89 35.15 15.65
CA ILE A 76 16.14 35.45 14.94
C ILE A 76 17.15 36.11 15.88
N ILE A 77 16.71 37.02 16.76
CA ILE A 77 17.58 37.65 17.76
C ILE A 77 18.06 36.60 18.78
N LEU A 78 17.20 35.67 19.21
CA LEU A 78 17.56 34.59 20.14
C LEU A 78 18.50 33.55 19.50
N MET A 79 18.39 33.31 18.18
CA MET A 79 19.31 32.46 17.42
C MET A 79 20.74 32.99 17.36
N ILE A 80 20.94 34.31 17.48
CA ILE A 80 22.27 34.93 17.52
C ILE A 80 22.93 34.73 18.91
N ILE A 81 22.14 34.53 19.96
CA ILE A 81 22.63 34.59 21.35
C ILE A 81 23.02 33.20 21.89
N ASN A 82 22.24 32.13 21.64
CA ASN A 82 22.60 30.77 22.08
C ASN A 82 21.75 29.64 21.45
N SER A 83 22.37 28.65 20.81
CA SER A 83 21.67 27.55 20.11
C SER A 83 20.83 26.64 21.03
N LYS A 84 21.17 26.54 22.32
CA LYS A 84 20.36 25.78 23.30
C LYS A 84 19.04 26.47 23.66
N ILE A 85 19.01 27.81 23.63
CA ILE A 85 17.80 28.59 23.88
C ILE A 85 16.85 28.45 22.69
N VAL A 86 17.37 28.37 21.46
CA VAL A 86 16.57 28.14 20.25
C VAL A 86 15.79 26.83 20.33
N MET A 87 16.44 25.73 20.71
CA MET A 87 15.77 24.44 20.89
C MET A 87 14.64 24.51 21.93
N LEU A 88 14.87 25.17 23.06
CA LEU A 88 13.84 25.35 24.09
C LEU A 88 12.66 26.18 23.58
N VAL A 89 12.91 27.25 22.83
CA VAL A 89 11.86 28.12 22.29
C VAL A 89 11.07 27.41 21.19
N VAL A 90 11.72 26.63 20.32
CA VAL A 90 11.02 25.81 19.30
C VAL A 90 10.10 24.79 19.96
N VAL A 91 10.55 24.13 21.03
CA VAL A 91 9.74 23.19 21.81
C VAL A 91 8.55 23.91 22.46
N LEU A 92 8.78 25.07 23.09
CA LEU A 92 7.70 25.87 23.70
C LEU A 92 6.69 26.37 22.66
N LEU A 93 7.15 26.73 21.45
CA LEU A 93 6.26 27.11 20.36
C LEU A 93 5.44 25.94 19.84
N ALA A 94 6.01 24.75 19.75
CA ALA A 94 5.27 23.54 19.41
C ALA A 94 4.18 23.21 20.45
N PHE A 95 4.48 23.39 21.75
CA PHE A 95 3.46 23.25 22.80
C PHE A 95 2.39 24.34 22.73
N TYR A 96 2.77 25.59 22.45
CA TYR A 96 1.85 26.72 22.33
C TYR A 96 0.92 26.58 21.13
N THR A 97 1.42 26.16 19.97
CA THR A 97 0.59 25.90 18.79
C THR A 97 -0.35 24.72 19.03
N THR A 98 0.12 23.66 19.67
CA THR A 98 -0.72 22.51 20.07
C THR A 98 -1.84 22.92 21.03
N TYR A 99 -1.53 23.77 22.00
CA TYR A 99 -2.51 24.30 22.96
C TYR A 99 -3.55 25.19 22.28
N ILE A 100 -3.14 26.07 21.36
CA ILE A 100 -4.08 26.90 20.58
C ILE A 100 -4.99 26.02 19.72
N ILE A 101 -4.44 25.00 19.04
CA ILE A 101 -5.24 24.04 18.25
C ILE A 101 -6.26 23.33 19.17
N TYR A 102 -5.85 22.88 20.35
CA TYR A 102 -6.74 22.26 21.33
C TYR A 102 -7.84 23.21 21.83
N ALA A 103 -7.49 24.47 22.12
CA ALA A 103 -8.44 25.49 22.56
C ALA A 103 -9.44 25.87 21.46
N ILE A 104 -9.01 25.91 20.19
CA ILE A 104 -9.87 26.16 19.03
C ILE A 104 -10.79 24.95 18.77
N LYS A 105 -10.27 23.72 18.82
CA LYS A 105 -11.07 22.48 18.66
C LYS A 105 -12.21 22.37 19.68
N LYS A 106 -12.07 22.98 20.85
CA LYS A 106 -13.10 22.96 21.91
C LYS A 106 -14.25 23.94 21.68
N ASN A 107 -14.04 25.01 20.90
CA ASN A 107 -14.97 26.14 20.82
C ASN A 107 -15.59 26.39 19.43
N ASP A 108 -15.12 25.74 18.35
CA ASP A 108 -15.70 25.92 17.01
C ASP A 108 -15.74 24.60 16.17
N PRO A 109 -16.93 24.01 15.95
CA PRO A 109 -17.09 22.75 15.20
C PRO A 109 -16.59 22.81 13.76
N TYR A 110 -16.67 23.98 13.10
CA TYR A 110 -16.34 24.10 11.67
C TYR A 110 -14.82 24.08 11.43
N VAL A 111 -14.06 24.56 12.41
CA VAL A 111 -12.60 24.55 12.38
C VAL A 111 -12.05 23.14 12.65
N VAL A 112 -12.73 22.35 13.50
CA VAL A 112 -12.42 20.93 13.70
C VAL A 112 -12.52 20.16 12.39
N GLU A 113 -13.63 20.32 11.66
CA GLU A 113 -13.87 19.63 10.39
C GLU A 113 -12.83 19.98 9.32
N TYR A 114 -12.47 21.27 9.20
CA TYR A 114 -11.46 21.72 8.23
C TYR A 114 -10.02 21.27 8.57
N PHE A 115 -9.65 21.28 9.86
CA PHE A 115 -8.34 20.75 10.29
C PHE A 115 -8.29 19.24 10.19
N ASP A 116 -9.37 18.54 10.50
CA ASP A 116 -9.43 17.09 10.36
C ASP A 116 -9.35 16.71 8.87
N GLN A 117 -10.08 17.37 7.96
CA GLN A 117 -9.95 17.15 6.50
C GLN A 117 -8.56 17.45 5.92
N SER A 118 -7.92 18.55 6.35
CA SER A 118 -6.56 18.90 5.88
C SER A 118 -5.48 17.98 6.46
N SER A 119 -5.63 17.54 7.71
CA SER A 119 -4.77 16.54 8.32
C SER A 119 -5.01 15.13 7.75
N GLU A 120 -6.25 14.78 7.40
CA GLU A 120 -6.63 13.54 6.74
C GLU A 120 -5.98 13.42 5.37
N GLY A 121 -5.85 14.51 4.61
CA GLY A 121 -5.14 14.50 3.32
C GLY A 121 -3.64 14.19 3.49
N ILE A 122 -2.98 14.86 4.42
CA ILE A 122 -1.54 14.66 4.71
C ILE A 122 -1.29 13.27 5.33
N ASP A 123 -2.16 12.83 6.24
CA ASP A 123 -2.09 11.52 6.88
C ASP A 123 -2.43 10.40 5.89
N SER A 124 -3.38 10.59 4.98
CA SER A 124 -3.72 9.63 3.91
C SER A 124 -2.57 9.44 2.92
N ASP A 125 -1.94 10.53 2.47
CA ASP A 125 -0.81 10.44 1.53
C ASP A 125 0.44 9.86 2.21
N TYR A 126 0.71 10.24 3.46
CA TYR A 126 1.77 9.63 4.26
C TYR A 126 1.51 8.13 4.50
N ARG A 127 0.29 7.74 4.88
CA ARG A 127 -0.11 6.34 5.09
C ARG A 127 0.03 5.52 3.80
N LYS A 128 -0.43 6.05 2.66
CA LYS A 128 -0.27 5.39 1.35
C LYS A 128 1.21 5.24 0.97
N HIS A 129 2.01 6.27 1.16
CA HIS A 129 3.44 6.22 0.86
C HIS A 129 4.16 5.19 1.76
N LYS A 130 3.86 5.20 3.07
CA LYS A 130 4.37 4.23 4.04
C LYS A 130 3.98 2.80 3.65
N LEU A 131 2.71 2.57 3.34
CA LEU A 131 2.21 1.26 2.88
C LEU A 131 2.99 0.79 1.65
N ARG A 132 3.13 1.65 0.63
CA ARG A 132 3.86 1.33 -0.61
C ARG A 132 5.31 0.94 -0.34
N MET A 133 6.04 1.74 0.43
CA MET A 133 7.45 1.48 0.75
C MET A 133 7.63 0.19 1.54
N MET A 134 6.77 -0.04 2.54
CA MET A 134 6.83 -1.26 3.35
C MET A 134 6.41 -2.51 2.59
N MET A 135 5.43 -2.40 1.69
CA MET A 135 5.03 -3.46 0.76
C MET A 135 6.16 -3.83 -0.18
N GLN A 136 6.79 -2.84 -0.82
CA GLN A 136 7.92 -3.08 -1.72
C GLN A 136 9.06 -3.83 -1.00
N HIS A 137 9.43 -3.38 0.19
CA HIS A 137 10.46 -4.05 0.95
C HIS A 137 10.06 -5.48 1.37
N ALA A 138 8.80 -5.71 1.71
CA ALA A 138 8.31 -7.06 1.99
C ALA A 138 8.38 -7.96 0.74
N GLU A 139 8.03 -7.44 -0.43
CA GLU A 139 8.14 -8.15 -1.71
C GLU A 139 9.58 -8.51 -2.04
N GLU A 140 10.52 -7.59 -1.85
CA GLU A 140 11.96 -7.83 -2.02
C GLU A 140 12.45 -8.96 -1.10
N LEU A 141 12.02 -8.96 0.17
CA LEU A 141 12.35 -10.05 1.11
C LEU A 141 11.78 -11.40 0.65
N ILE A 142 10.57 -11.41 0.07
CA ILE A 142 9.97 -12.62 -0.51
C ILE A 142 10.76 -13.10 -1.73
N GLU A 143 11.16 -12.19 -2.63
CA GLU A 143 11.99 -12.50 -3.81
C GLU A 143 13.35 -13.09 -3.40
N LEU A 144 13.93 -12.60 -2.31
CA LEU A 144 15.17 -13.12 -1.71
C LEU A 144 14.98 -14.41 -0.90
N GLY A 145 13.76 -14.92 -0.77
CA GLY A 145 13.44 -16.11 0.03
C GLY A 145 13.54 -15.91 1.55
N LYS A 146 13.64 -14.66 2.03
CA LYS A 146 13.70 -14.29 3.45
C LYS A 146 12.29 -14.23 4.05
N PHE A 147 11.57 -15.35 4.01
CA PHE A 147 10.13 -15.41 4.33
C PHE A 147 9.80 -15.04 5.77
N GLU A 148 10.66 -15.37 6.74
CA GLU A 148 10.45 -15.00 8.15
C GLU A 148 10.48 -13.47 8.36
N LEU A 149 11.45 -12.80 7.73
CA LEU A 149 11.56 -11.34 7.79
C LEU A 149 10.40 -10.66 7.05
N ALA A 150 10.01 -11.21 5.90
CA ALA A 150 8.85 -10.74 5.16
C ALA A 150 7.55 -10.88 5.99
N ALA A 151 7.34 -12.03 6.62
CA ALA A 151 6.18 -12.29 7.47
C ALA A 151 6.12 -11.30 8.63
N ASN A 152 7.22 -11.08 9.35
CA ASN A 152 7.29 -10.11 10.46
C ASN A 152 6.98 -8.67 10.02
N LYS A 153 7.35 -8.29 8.78
CA LYS A 153 7.04 -6.98 8.22
C LYS A 153 5.57 -6.87 7.84
N LEU A 154 5.03 -7.91 7.20
CA LEU A 154 3.65 -7.97 6.72
C LEU A 154 2.65 -8.08 7.87
N ASP A 155 2.98 -8.79 8.95
CA ASP A 155 2.14 -8.93 10.14
C ASP A 155 1.85 -7.56 10.77
N LYS A 156 2.87 -6.71 10.89
CA LYS A 156 2.72 -5.31 11.31
C LYS A 156 1.84 -4.52 10.36
N LEU A 157 1.99 -4.73 9.05
CA LEU A 157 1.16 -4.05 8.05
C LEU A 157 -0.30 -4.50 8.07
N VAL A 158 -0.59 -5.77 8.38
CA VAL A 158 -1.98 -6.25 8.51
C VAL A 158 -2.70 -5.51 9.64
N PHE A 159 -1.99 -5.21 10.74
CA PHE A 159 -2.56 -4.42 11.84
C PHE A 159 -2.79 -2.95 11.46
N GLU A 160 -1.84 -2.32 10.78
CA GLU A 160 -1.95 -0.92 10.37
C GLU A 160 -2.92 -0.69 9.20
N PHE A 161 -3.05 -1.67 8.31
CA PHE A 161 -3.82 -1.60 7.06
C PHE A 161 -4.71 -2.84 6.86
N PRO A 162 -5.71 -3.06 7.74
CA PRO A 162 -6.48 -4.31 7.77
C PRO A 162 -7.35 -4.54 6.53
N ASP A 163 -7.64 -3.50 5.76
CA ASP A 163 -8.53 -3.55 4.59
C ASP A 163 -7.77 -3.82 3.29
N ILE A 164 -6.44 -3.77 3.32
CA ILE A 164 -5.63 -3.99 2.12
C ILE A 164 -5.39 -5.49 1.94
N TRP A 165 -6.13 -6.06 1.00
CA TRP A 165 -6.18 -7.51 0.77
C TRP A 165 -4.81 -8.11 0.41
N ASN A 166 -3.97 -7.38 -0.35
CA ASN A 166 -2.68 -7.87 -0.83
C ASN A 166 -1.67 -8.11 0.31
N VAL A 167 -1.74 -7.33 1.39
CA VAL A 167 -0.90 -7.50 2.59
C VAL A 167 -1.21 -8.85 3.24
N THR A 168 -2.50 -9.11 3.48
CA THR A 168 -2.97 -10.37 4.07
C THR A 168 -2.62 -11.56 3.16
N TYR A 169 -2.80 -11.39 1.84
CA TYR A 169 -2.47 -12.41 0.85
C TYR A 169 -0.97 -12.79 0.86
N ASN A 170 -0.09 -11.78 0.91
CA ASN A 170 1.36 -11.97 0.92
C ASN A 170 1.84 -12.55 2.26
N LEU A 171 1.24 -12.17 3.39
CA LEU A 171 1.53 -12.77 4.69
C LEU A 171 1.20 -14.27 4.69
N ALA A 172 0.00 -14.61 4.23
CA ALA A 172 -0.42 -16.00 4.09
C ALA A 172 0.51 -16.79 3.16
N PHE A 173 1.00 -16.18 2.08
CA PHE A 173 1.98 -16.80 1.19
C PHE A 173 3.31 -17.06 1.90
N CYS A 174 3.80 -16.13 2.72
CA CYS A 174 5.00 -16.35 3.53
C CYS A 174 4.82 -17.54 4.49
N TYR A 175 3.64 -17.67 5.11
CA TYR A 175 3.32 -18.82 5.95
C TYR A 175 3.31 -20.16 5.19
N ILE A 176 2.86 -20.20 3.93
CA ILE A 176 3.05 -21.40 3.08
C ILE A 176 4.53 -21.75 2.99
N LYS A 177 5.38 -20.75 2.69
CA LYS A 177 6.81 -20.95 2.48
C LYS A 177 7.57 -21.35 3.75
N LEU A 178 7.04 -21.00 4.90
CA LEU A 178 7.55 -21.38 6.21
C LEU A 178 6.97 -22.72 6.72
N GLY A 179 6.10 -23.39 5.94
CA GLY A 179 5.44 -24.64 6.35
C GLY A 179 4.31 -24.45 7.37
N ARG A 180 3.96 -23.20 7.70
CA ARG A 180 2.86 -22.82 8.60
C ARG A 180 1.53 -22.86 7.86
N TYR A 181 1.12 -24.05 7.45
CA TYR A 181 -0.02 -24.24 6.56
C TYR A 181 -1.36 -23.85 7.18
N ASP A 182 -1.57 -24.14 8.46
CA ASP A 182 -2.85 -23.85 9.12
C ASP A 182 -3.03 -22.34 9.33
N ASP A 183 -1.99 -21.62 9.78
CA ASP A 183 -1.98 -20.15 9.86
C ASP A 183 -2.27 -19.50 8.50
N SER A 184 -1.70 -20.06 7.42
CA SER A 184 -1.94 -19.59 6.06
C SER A 184 -3.39 -19.79 5.62
N LEU A 185 -3.98 -20.96 5.93
CA LEU A 185 -5.38 -21.26 5.64
C LEU A 185 -6.32 -20.30 6.37
N ASP A 186 -6.05 -20.00 7.64
CA ASP A 186 -6.87 -19.07 8.43
C ASP A 186 -6.89 -17.66 7.83
N LEU A 187 -5.73 -17.17 7.39
CA LEU A 187 -5.63 -15.88 6.71
C LEU A 187 -6.36 -15.89 5.36
N TYR A 188 -6.19 -16.93 4.54
CA TYR A 188 -6.88 -17.01 3.24
C TYR A 188 -8.40 -17.17 3.40
N HIS A 189 -8.88 -17.91 4.39
CA HIS A 189 -10.31 -18.00 4.69
C HIS A 189 -10.88 -16.67 5.19
N THR A 190 -10.12 -15.92 5.99
CA THR A 190 -10.47 -14.56 6.40
C THR A 190 -10.53 -13.62 5.20
N LEU A 191 -9.58 -13.73 4.28
CA LEU A 191 -9.54 -12.94 3.06
C LEU A 191 -10.73 -13.23 2.14
N LEU A 192 -11.11 -14.50 1.96
CA LEU A 192 -12.31 -14.88 1.20
C LEU A 192 -13.59 -14.30 1.81
N ARG A 193 -13.69 -14.24 3.15
CA ARG A 193 -14.82 -13.59 3.82
C ARG A 193 -14.84 -12.10 3.53
N LYS A 194 -13.70 -11.41 3.65
CA LYS A 194 -13.60 -9.97 3.37
C LYS A 194 -13.98 -9.64 1.92
N ILE A 195 -13.42 -10.34 0.93
CA ILE A 195 -13.72 -10.12 -0.50
C ILE A 195 -15.20 -10.33 -0.81
N LYS A 196 -15.88 -11.27 -0.14
CA LYS A 196 -17.31 -11.53 -0.35
C LYS A 196 -18.18 -10.31 -0.01
N TYR A 197 -17.76 -9.49 0.96
CA TYR A 197 -18.53 -8.35 1.47
C TYR A 197 -18.04 -7.00 0.95
N ASP A 198 -17.00 -6.97 0.11
CA ASP A 198 -16.56 -5.76 -0.57
C ASP A 198 -17.40 -5.55 -1.85
N PRO A 199 -18.35 -4.59 -1.87
CA PRO A 199 -19.20 -4.35 -3.02
C PRO A 199 -18.52 -3.51 -4.11
N SER A 200 -17.30 -3.00 -3.85
CA SER A 200 -16.64 -1.98 -4.68
C SER A 200 -15.60 -2.54 -5.65
N SER A 201 -15.13 -3.78 -5.47
CA SER A 201 -14.06 -4.33 -6.31
C SER A 201 -14.61 -5.04 -7.56
N THR A 202 -14.32 -4.46 -8.73
CA THR A 202 -14.54 -5.06 -10.05
C THR A 202 -13.70 -6.31 -10.32
N GLN A 203 -12.70 -6.59 -9.45
CA GLN A 203 -11.77 -7.73 -9.55
C GLN A 203 -12.02 -8.81 -8.50
N LYS A 204 -13.13 -8.76 -7.74
CA LYS A 204 -13.39 -9.68 -6.62
C LYS A 204 -13.35 -11.15 -7.05
N GLU A 205 -13.88 -11.51 -8.22
CA GLU A 205 -13.84 -12.87 -8.76
C GLU A 205 -12.40 -13.34 -8.99
N ARG A 206 -11.58 -12.50 -9.64
CA ARG A 206 -10.16 -12.78 -9.85
C ARG A 206 -9.41 -12.97 -8.54
N TYR A 207 -9.64 -12.12 -7.54
CA TYR A 207 -9.00 -12.24 -6.23
C TYR A 207 -9.44 -13.51 -5.50
N ARG A 208 -10.74 -13.85 -5.53
CA ARG A 208 -11.23 -15.13 -4.99
C ARG A 208 -10.58 -16.31 -5.69
N SER A 209 -10.42 -16.24 -7.02
CA SER A 209 -9.73 -17.27 -7.79
C SER A 209 -8.29 -17.47 -7.33
N MET A 210 -7.53 -16.37 -7.18
CA MET A 210 -6.17 -16.42 -6.66
C MET A 210 -6.11 -17.06 -5.27
N VAL A 211 -6.98 -16.65 -4.34
CA VAL A 211 -7.01 -17.19 -2.98
C VAL A 211 -7.39 -18.68 -2.97
N TYR A 212 -8.38 -19.10 -3.75
CA TYR A 212 -8.74 -20.52 -3.86
C TYR A 212 -7.60 -21.36 -4.43
N ASN A 213 -6.81 -20.83 -5.37
CA ASN A 213 -5.61 -21.51 -5.84
C ASN A 213 -4.58 -21.69 -4.73
N GLN A 214 -4.34 -20.67 -3.89
CA GLN A 214 -3.41 -20.80 -2.77
C GLN A 214 -3.88 -21.85 -1.76
N ILE A 215 -5.17 -21.88 -1.43
CA ILE A 215 -5.73 -22.92 -0.57
C ILE A 215 -5.58 -24.31 -1.21
N GLY A 216 -5.82 -24.43 -2.51
CA GLY A 216 -5.60 -25.67 -3.26
C GLY A 216 -4.15 -26.14 -3.17
N ASN A 217 -3.19 -25.23 -3.36
CA ASN A 217 -1.76 -25.52 -3.22
C ASN A 217 -1.39 -25.97 -1.80
N ILE A 218 -1.99 -25.38 -0.76
CA ILE A 218 -1.77 -25.82 0.62
C ILE A 218 -2.28 -27.26 0.81
N PHE A 219 -3.48 -27.59 0.32
CA PHE A 219 -4.00 -28.95 0.44
C PHE A 219 -3.16 -29.96 -0.37
N GLU A 220 -2.61 -29.55 -1.51
CA GLU A 220 -1.66 -30.36 -2.26
C GLU A 220 -0.39 -30.63 -1.46
N LEU A 221 0.18 -29.61 -0.79
CA LEU A 221 1.33 -29.75 0.10
C LEU A 221 1.03 -30.64 1.32
N LYS A 222 -0.22 -30.62 1.81
CA LYS A 222 -0.71 -31.53 2.87
C LYS A 222 -1.11 -32.92 2.35
N HIS A 223 -0.84 -33.23 1.07
CA HIS A 223 -1.18 -34.48 0.39
C HIS A 223 -2.68 -34.81 0.30
N ASP A 224 -3.56 -33.85 0.55
CA ASP A 224 -5.00 -33.99 0.36
C ASP A 224 -5.38 -33.54 -1.07
N LEU A 225 -5.01 -34.38 -2.04
CA LEU A 225 -5.17 -34.08 -3.46
C LEU A 225 -6.63 -33.87 -3.88
N THR A 226 -7.57 -34.54 -3.19
CA THR A 226 -9.01 -34.38 -3.43
C THR A 226 -9.49 -33.00 -3.01
N LYS A 227 -9.09 -32.50 -1.83
CA LYS A 227 -9.39 -31.12 -1.44
C LYS A 227 -8.69 -30.12 -2.34
N ALA A 228 -7.43 -30.35 -2.69
CA ALA A 228 -6.68 -29.50 -3.62
C ALA A 228 -7.46 -29.30 -4.94
N HIS A 229 -7.85 -30.41 -5.58
CA HIS A 229 -8.66 -30.41 -6.79
C HIS A 229 -9.96 -29.62 -6.63
N ARG A 230 -10.70 -29.84 -5.53
CA ARG A 230 -11.95 -29.12 -5.25
C ARG A 230 -11.73 -27.60 -5.11
N TYR A 231 -10.64 -27.16 -4.49
CA TYR A 231 -10.35 -25.74 -4.34
C TYR A 231 -9.88 -25.11 -5.66
N PHE A 232 -9.10 -25.83 -6.48
CA PHE A 232 -8.77 -25.34 -7.81
C PHE A 232 -10.02 -25.18 -8.69
N LEU A 233 -11.00 -26.10 -8.60
CA LEU A 233 -12.29 -25.94 -9.30
C LEU A 233 -13.03 -24.69 -8.84
N LYS A 234 -13.12 -24.43 -7.52
CA LYS A 234 -13.68 -23.17 -7.00
C LYS A 234 -12.95 -21.95 -7.56
N GLY A 235 -11.63 -22.03 -7.71
CA GLY A 235 -10.85 -20.96 -8.33
C GLY A 235 -11.26 -20.72 -9.79
N TYR A 236 -11.48 -21.79 -10.54
CA TYR A 236 -11.85 -21.72 -11.96
C TYR A 236 -13.28 -21.19 -12.16
N ASP A 237 -14.21 -21.58 -11.27
CA ASP A 237 -15.59 -21.09 -11.29
C ASP A 237 -15.69 -19.58 -11.05
N ASN A 238 -14.71 -18.99 -10.35
CA ASN A 238 -14.65 -17.55 -10.15
C ASN A 238 -14.00 -16.84 -11.34
N GLU A 239 -12.84 -17.34 -11.82
CA GLU A 239 -12.12 -16.71 -12.92
C GLU A 239 -11.65 -17.76 -13.92
N LYS A 240 -12.39 -17.90 -15.01
CA LYS A 240 -12.15 -18.91 -16.05
C LYS A 240 -10.92 -18.61 -16.88
N GLU A 241 -10.47 -17.35 -16.94
CA GLU A 241 -9.32 -16.94 -17.75
C GLU A 241 -7.99 -17.05 -17.02
N TYR A 242 -8.01 -17.29 -15.70
CA TYR A 242 -6.79 -17.43 -14.92
C TYR A 242 -6.07 -18.75 -15.24
N PHE A 243 -5.06 -18.67 -16.11
CA PHE A 243 -4.33 -19.85 -16.63
C PHE A 243 -3.65 -20.67 -15.51
N VAL A 244 -3.25 -20.02 -14.41
CA VAL A 244 -2.63 -20.71 -13.27
C VAL A 244 -3.59 -21.75 -12.68
N THR A 245 -4.89 -21.45 -12.61
CA THR A 245 -5.89 -22.41 -12.14
C THR A 245 -6.00 -23.61 -13.06
N GLN A 246 -6.04 -23.37 -14.37
CA GLN A 246 -6.14 -24.43 -15.38
C GLN A 246 -4.91 -25.33 -15.34
N LEU A 247 -3.73 -24.74 -15.13
CA LEU A 247 -2.47 -25.45 -14.95
C LEU A 247 -2.45 -26.31 -13.68
N ASN A 248 -2.93 -25.77 -12.56
CA ASN A 248 -3.06 -26.50 -11.30
C ASN A 248 -4.07 -27.65 -11.42
N LEU A 249 -5.19 -27.44 -12.13
CA LEU A 249 -6.19 -28.47 -12.42
C LEU A 249 -5.62 -29.59 -13.30
N LEU A 250 -4.86 -29.25 -14.35
CA LEU A 250 -4.15 -30.25 -15.14
C LEU A 250 -3.19 -31.07 -14.25
N SER A 251 -2.35 -30.40 -13.48
CA SER A 251 -1.35 -31.04 -12.61
C SER A 251 -2.00 -31.98 -11.58
N ILE A 252 -3.05 -31.51 -10.89
CA ILE A 252 -3.70 -32.30 -9.84
C ILE A 252 -4.48 -33.49 -10.42
N CYS A 253 -5.11 -33.34 -11.59
CA CYS A 253 -5.80 -34.45 -12.25
C CYS A 253 -4.83 -35.56 -12.66
N LEU A 254 -3.64 -35.19 -13.14
CA LEU A 254 -2.57 -36.16 -13.44
C LEU A 254 -2.09 -36.89 -12.17
N LYS A 255 -1.97 -36.18 -11.04
CA LYS A 255 -1.60 -36.78 -9.75
C LYS A 255 -2.68 -37.73 -9.22
N LEU A 256 -3.95 -37.39 -9.43
CA LEU A 256 -5.11 -38.20 -9.03
C LEU A 256 -5.42 -39.36 -10.00
N GLY A 257 -4.73 -39.46 -11.15
CA GLY A 257 -5.04 -40.45 -12.19
C GLY A 257 -6.35 -40.17 -12.95
N LYS A 258 -6.90 -38.96 -12.84
CA LYS A 258 -8.12 -38.52 -13.54
C LYS A 258 -7.79 -38.08 -14.97
N PHE A 259 -7.41 -39.03 -15.82
CA PHE A 259 -6.84 -38.72 -17.13
C PHE A 259 -7.81 -38.06 -18.11
N ASP A 260 -9.11 -38.34 -18.04
CA ASP A 260 -10.11 -37.67 -18.87
C ASP A 260 -10.25 -36.18 -18.52
N GLU A 261 -10.28 -35.86 -17.23
CA GLU A 261 -10.28 -34.47 -16.74
C GLU A 261 -8.95 -33.78 -17.10
N ALA A 262 -7.82 -34.48 -16.95
CA ALA A 262 -6.51 -33.95 -17.35
C ALA A 262 -6.47 -33.60 -18.85
N LYS A 263 -6.99 -34.47 -19.71
CA LYS A 263 -7.10 -34.24 -21.16
C LYS A 263 -7.96 -33.02 -21.48
N PHE A 264 -9.05 -32.82 -20.75
CA PHE A 264 -9.87 -31.61 -20.86
C PHE A 264 -9.06 -30.35 -20.55
N TRP A 265 -8.38 -30.30 -19.39
CA TRP A 265 -7.59 -29.13 -18.99
C TRP A 265 -6.41 -28.85 -19.93
N PHE A 266 -5.76 -29.89 -20.42
CA PHE A 266 -4.71 -29.77 -21.43
C PHE A 266 -5.24 -29.11 -22.72
N ARG A 267 -6.40 -29.54 -23.21
CA ARG A 267 -7.05 -28.93 -24.39
C ARG A 267 -7.43 -27.47 -24.15
N VAL A 268 -7.92 -27.12 -22.96
CA VAL A 268 -8.20 -25.73 -22.58
C VAL A 268 -6.95 -24.87 -22.62
N LEU A 269 -5.84 -25.36 -22.06
CA LEU A 269 -4.56 -24.63 -22.10
C LEU A 269 -4.03 -24.50 -23.53
N LYS A 270 -4.18 -25.54 -24.35
CA LYS A 270 -3.78 -25.55 -25.77
C LYS A 270 -4.57 -24.54 -26.60
N SER A 271 -5.89 -24.53 -26.47
CA SER A 271 -6.75 -23.62 -27.25
C SER A 271 -6.51 -22.15 -26.92
N LYS A 272 -6.09 -21.85 -25.69
CA LYS A 272 -5.75 -20.50 -25.22
C LYS A 272 -4.30 -20.08 -25.50
N GLY A 273 -3.50 -20.89 -26.20
CA GLY A 273 -2.08 -20.58 -26.47
C GLY A 273 -1.16 -20.67 -25.24
N ASN A 274 -1.64 -21.25 -24.13
CA ASN A 274 -0.92 -21.32 -22.85
C ASN A 274 -0.05 -22.57 -22.72
N LEU A 275 0.27 -23.25 -23.83
CA LEU A 275 1.03 -24.50 -23.82
C LEU A 275 2.44 -24.33 -23.23
N HIS A 276 3.05 -23.16 -23.42
CA HIS A 276 4.36 -22.82 -22.89
C HIS A 276 4.41 -22.81 -21.35
N HIS A 277 3.26 -22.68 -20.67
CA HIS A 277 3.17 -22.76 -19.22
C HIS A 277 3.12 -24.19 -18.68
N ILE A 278 2.93 -25.21 -19.53
CA ILE A 278 2.85 -26.61 -19.09
C ILE A 278 4.17 -27.07 -18.46
N ASN A 279 5.30 -26.55 -18.91
CA ASN A 279 6.62 -26.82 -18.34
C ASN A 279 6.75 -26.37 -16.86
N LEU A 280 5.75 -25.64 -16.32
CA LEU A 280 5.72 -25.20 -14.93
C LEU A 280 5.06 -26.22 -13.98
N ILE A 281 4.42 -27.29 -14.49
CA ILE A 281 3.91 -28.36 -13.62
C ILE A 281 5.07 -29.21 -13.09
N SER A 282 4.82 -29.97 -12.01
CA SER A 282 5.87 -30.80 -11.41
C SER A 282 6.47 -31.79 -12.41
N ASN A 283 7.77 -32.09 -12.31
CA ASN A 283 8.45 -33.03 -13.22
C ASN A 283 7.73 -34.38 -13.32
N GLU A 284 7.16 -34.87 -12.23
CA GLU A 284 6.37 -36.11 -12.22
C GLU A 284 5.10 -35.97 -13.05
N SER A 285 4.31 -34.91 -12.81
CA SER A 285 3.11 -34.61 -13.60
C SER A 285 3.45 -34.39 -15.07
N PHE A 286 4.57 -33.73 -15.36
CA PHE A 286 5.02 -33.46 -16.72
C PHE A 286 5.39 -34.75 -17.46
N ARG A 287 6.13 -35.67 -16.82
CA ARG A 287 6.42 -36.99 -17.40
C ARG A 287 5.15 -37.79 -17.64
N LYS A 288 4.26 -37.86 -16.64
CA LYS A 288 2.95 -38.51 -16.78
C LYS A 288 2.16 -37.94 -17.94
N LEU A 289 2.22 -36.63 -18.15
CA LEU A 289 1.58 -35.96 -19.27
C LEU A 289 2.21 -36.38 -20.61
N GLN A 290 3.53 -36.42 -20.72
CA GLN A 290 4.25 -36.85 -21.94
C GLN A 290 3.94 -38.29 -22.34
N ASP A 291 3.66 -39.16 -21.36
CA ASP A 291 3.30 -40.56 -21.61
C ASP A 291 1.83 -40.72 -22.10
N MET A 292 1.04 -39.63 -22.17
CA MET A 292 -0.36 -39.69 -22.58
C MET A 292 -0.51 -39.76 -24.10
N PRO A 293 -1.38 -40.65 -24.64
CA PRO A 293 -1.60 -40.80 -26.09
C PRO A 293 -2.17 -39.56 -26.81
N TRP A 294 -2.61 -38.55 -26.05
CA TRP A 294 -3.30 -37.36 -26.56
C TRP A 294 -2.48 -36.08 -26.42
N CYS A 295 -1.24 -36.16 -25.95
CA CYS A 295 -0.33 -35.03 -25.85
C CYS A 295 0.28 -34.63 -27.19
#